data_AF-A0AAU8CDX2-F1
#
_entry.id   AF-A0AAU8CDX2-F1
#
_cell.length_a   1.000
_cell.length_b   1.000
_cell.length_c   1.000
_cell.angle_alpha   90.00
_cell.angle_beta   90.00
_cell.angle_gamma   90.00
#
_symmetry.space_group_name_H-M   'P 1'
#
loop_
_entity.id
_entity.type
_entity.pdbx_description
1 polymer ?
#
loop_
_entity_poly.entity_id
_entity_poly.type
_entity_poly.pdbx_seq_one_letter_code
_entity_poly.pdbx_strand_id
1 'polypeptide(L)'
;MTFDTLLLPLQSSAGDAVAGLFALLFALVVLVAVVGGMWLTFSKAGEPGWAAIVPIYNVYVMLKIGGNEWWWLLLLFVPLVNVFVTVKMSIDVAKSFGCGVLFGIGLWLLPVVFFPVLGFGDYDYRGPGGSGPSSGQSF
;
A
#
# COMPACT_ATOMS: atom_id res chain seq x y z
N MET A 1 -28.44 1.79 -37.93
CA MET A 1 -27.27 1.02 -37.44
C MET A 1 -26.57 0.49 -38.67
N THR A 2 -25.40 1.03 -39.03
CA THR A 2 -24.68 0.67 -40.27
C THR A 2 -23.62 -0.40 -39.97
N PHE A 3 -23.24 -1.20 -40.97
CA PHE A 3 -22.26 -2.30 -40.80
C PHE A 3 -20.91 -1.81 -40.26
N ASP A 4 -20.51 -0.57 -40.56
CA ASP A 4 -19.30 0.06 -40.02
C ASP A 4 -19.31 0.16 -38.48
N THR A 5 -20.50 0.38 -37.88
CA THR A 5 -20.64 0.41 -36.42
C THR A 5 -20.48 -0.96 -35.76
N LEU A 6 -20.57 -2.05 -36.53
CA LEU A 6 -20.35 -3.41 -36.05
C LEU A 6 -18.87 -3.83 -36.13
N LEU A 7 -18.07 -3.15 -36.96
CA LEU A 7 -16.63 -3.42 -37.13
C LEU A 7 -15.75 -2.54 -36.23
N LEU A 8 -16.28 -1.46 -35.66
CA LEU A 8 -15.58 -0.55 -34.74
C LEU A 8 -14.76 -1.24 -33.62
N PRO A 9 -15.25 -2.30 -32.93
CA PRO A 9 -14.47 -3.00 -31.90
C PRO A 9 -13.35 -3.90 -32.45
N LEU A 10 -13.43 -4.27 -33.73
CA LEU A 10 -12.48 -5.15 -34.41
C LEU A 10 -11.37 -4.38 -35.13
N GLN A 11 -11.59 -3.08 -35.34
CA GLN A 11 -10.70 -2.19 -36.07
C GLN A 11 -9.71 -1.52 -35.12
N SER A 12 -9.13 -2.26 -34.17
CA SER A 12 -8.01 -1.77 -33.36
C SER A 12 -6.81 -1.55 -34.27
N SER A 13 -6.32 -0.32 -34.35
CA SER A 13 -5.13 -0.01 -35.12
C SER A 13 -3.90 -0.66 -34.49
N ALA A 14 -2.82 -0.83 -35.26
CA ALA A 14 -1.53 -1.27 -34.70
C ALA A 14 -1.04 -0.32 -33.58
N GLY A 15 -1.44 0.97 -33.62
CA GLY A 15 -1.17 1.94 -32.56
C GLY A 15 -1.89 1.63 -31.24
N ASP A 16 -3.14 1.16 -31.31
CA ASP A 16 -3.94 0.80 -30.12
C ASP A 16 -3.36 -0.43 -29.41
N ALA A 17 -2.89 -1.41 -30.18
CA ALA A 17 -2.23 -2.60 -29.64
C ALA A 17 -0.91 -2.25 -28.92
N VAL A 18 -0.10 -1.36 -29.50
CA VAL A 18 1.16 -0.91 -28.90
C VAL A 18 0.91 -0.10 -27.63
N ALA A 19 -0.04 0.84 -27.65
CA ALA A 19 -0.42 1.61 -26.47
C ALA A 19 -0.96 0.72 -25.34
N GLY A 20 -1.79 -0.28 -25.67
CA GLY A 20 -2.30 -1.26 -24.72
C GLY A 20 -1.18 -2.09 -24.08
N LEU A 21 -0.19 -2.52 -24.86
CA LEU A 21 0.96 -3.26 -24.34
C LEU A 21 1.81 -2.39 -23.40
N PHE A 22 2.09 -1.15 -23.78
CA PHE A 22 2.81 -0.21 -22.90
C PHE A 22 2.06 0.04 -21.59
N ALA A 23 0.75 0.24 -21.64
CA ALA A 23 -0.08 0.42 -20.45
C ALA A 23 -0.04 -0.83 -19.54
N LEU A 24 -0.10 -2.04 -20.13
CA LEU A 24 -0.02 -3.29 -19.38
C LEU A 24 1.35 -3.47 -18.71
N LEU A 25 2.44 -3.23 -19.43
CA LEU A 25 3.80 -3.31 -18.87
C LEU A 25 4.01 -2.28 -17.76
N PHE A 26 3.54 -1.05 -17.96
CA PHE A 26 3.61 -0.01 -16.93
C PHE A 26 2.83 -0.40 -15.68
N ALA A 27 1.59 -0.88 -15.83
CA ALA A 27 0.77 -1.36 -14.72
C ALA A 27 1.44 -2.51 -13.97
N LEU A 28 2.10 -3.43 -14.67
CA LEU A 28 2.81 -4.56 -14.08
C LEU A 28 4.01 -4.08 -13.24
N VAL A 29 4.82 -3.16 -13.77
CA VAL A 29 5.95 -2.56 -13.03
C VAL A 29 5.45 -1.85 -11.77
N VAL A 30 4.38 -1.06 -11.89
CA VAL A 30 3.73 -0.38 -10.76
C VAL A 30 3.26 -1.38 -9.70
N LEU A 31 2.61 -2.46 -10.12
CA LEU A 31 2.12 -3.50 -9.22
C LEU A 31 3.26 -4.19 -8.48
N VAL A 32 4.34 -4.58 -9.18
CA VAL A 32 5.51 -5.21 -8.55
C VAL A 32 6.19 -4.26 -7.57
N ALA A 33 6.31 -2.97 -7.91
CA ALA A 33 6.88 -1.98 -7.01
C ALA A 33 6.06 -1.86 -5.72
N VAL A 34 4.73 -1.64 -5.82
CA VAL A 34 3.85 -1.52 -4.64
C VAL A 34 3.88 -2.78 -3.79
N VAL A 35 3.65 -3.95 -4.40
CA VAL A 35 3.57 -5.22 -3.69
C VAL A 35 4.91 -5.56 -3.07
N GLY A 36 6.02 -5.36 -3.79
CA GLY A 36 7.37 -5.56 -3.26
C GLY A 36 7.69 -4.63 -2.09
N GLY A 37 7.33 -3.34 -2.20
CA GLY A 37 7.51 -2.36 -1.13
C GLY A 37 6.70 -2.70 0.13
N MET A 38 5.43 -3.08 -0.02
CA MET A 38 4.61 -3.54 1.10
C MET A 38 5.13 -4.85 1.69
N TRP A 39 5.55 -5.81 0.85
CA TRP A 39 6.09 -7.09 1.30
C TRP A 39 7.32 -6.88 2.19
N LEU A 40 8.26 -6.02 1.77
CA LEU A 40 9.42 -5.70 2.59
C LEU A 40 9.04 -4.93 3.85
N THR A 41 8.11 -3.98 3.78
CA THR A 41 7.60 -3.26 4.95
C THR A 41 7.05 -4.23 5.99
N PHE A 42 6.26 -5.21 5.57
CA PHE A 42 5.72 -6.23 6.48
C PHE A 42 6.82 -7.13 7.04
N SER A 43 7.75 -7.56 6.19
CA SER A 43 8.87 -8.42 6.60
C SER A 43 9.75 -7.72 7.64
N LYS A 44 10.00 -6.42 7.50
CA LYS A 44 10.73 -5.60 8.48
C LYS A 44 10.02 -5.52 9.84
N ALA A 45 8.69 -5.55 9.83
CA ALA A 45 7.89 -5.59 11.06
C ALA A 45 7.75 -7.00 11.65
N GLY A 46 8.42 -8.02 11.07
CA GLY A 46 8.33 -9.41 11.49
C GLY A 46 7.05 -10.12 11.03
N GLU A 47 6.29 -9.53 10.10
CA GLU A 47 5.05 -10.07 9.57
C GLU A 47 5.29 -10.76 8.21
N PRO A 48 4.43 -11.71 7.81
CA PRO A 48 4.57 -12.37 6.52
C PRO A 48 4.34 -11.40 5.36
N GLY A 49 5.37 -11.19 4.53
CA GLY A 49 5.28 -10.27 3.40
C GLY A 49 4.21 -10.63 2.35
N TRP A 50 3.89 -11.93 2.19
CA TRP A 50 2.81 -12.38 1.31
C TRP A 50 1.43 -11.86 1.73
N ALA A 51 1.26 -11.44 2.99
CA ALA A 51 0.05 -10.81 3.47
C ALA A 51 -0.30 -9.56 2.65
N ALA A 52 0.69 -8.91 2.03
CA ALA A 52 0.47 -7.75 1.16
C ALA A 52 -0.44 -8.05 -0.05
N ILE A 53 -0.51 -9.32 -0.50
CA ILE A 53 -1.27 -9.72 -1.69
C ILE A 53 -2.74 -9.96 -1.38
N VAL A 54 -3.06 -10.44 -0.17
CA VAL A 54 -4.42 -10.82 0.20
C VAL A 54 -5.16 -9.61 0.76
N PRO A 55 -6.23 -9.09 0.14
CA PRO A 55 -6.79 -7.77 0.46
C PRO A 55 -7.17 -7.57 1.94
N ILE A 56 -7.90 -8.53 2.52
CA ILE A 56 -8.35 -8.43 3.92
C ILE A 56 -7.20 -8.64 4.90
N TYR A 57 -6.30 -9.59 4.59
CA TYR A 57 -5.18 -9.91 5.46
C TYR A 57 -4.11 -8.80 5.44
N ASN A 58 -3.88 -8.17 4.29
CA ASN A 58 -3.05 -6.99 4.10
C ASN A 58 -3.44 -5.91 5.12
N VAL A 59 -4.72 -5.55 5.15
CA VAL A 59 -5.22 -4.48 6.02
C VAL A 59 -5.12 -4.86 7.48
N TYR A 60 -5.45 -6.11 7.83
CA TYR A 60 -5.26 -6.61 9.19
C TYR A 60 -3.79 -6.49 9.66
N VAL A 61 -2.84 -6.90 8.81
CA VAL A 61 -1.41 -6.80 9.11
C VAL A 61 -0.97 -5.33 9.21
N MET A 62 -1.45 -4.43 8.34
CA MET A 62 -1.18 -3.00 8.46
C MET A 62 -1.69 -2.42 9.78
N LEU A 63 -2.90 -2.81 10.22
CA LEU A 63 -3.42 -2.39 11.53
C LEU A 63 -2.51 -2.88 12.67
N LYS A 64 -2.08 -4.14 12.61
CA LYS A 64 -1.15 -4.73 13.60
C LYS A 64 0.19 -4.01 13.64
N ILE A 65 0.80 -3.73 12.48
CA ILE A 65 2.05 -2.97 12.35
C ILE A 65 1.86 -1.54 12.88
N GLY A 66 0.73 -0.91 12.60
CA GLY A 66 0.39 0.42 13.10
C GLY A 66 -0.04 0.44 14.57
N GLY A 67 -0.14 -0.70 15.26
CA GLY A 67 -0.60 -0.77 16.65
C GLY A 67 -2.07 -0.41 16.85
N ASN A 68 -2.88 -0.55 15.79
CA ASN A 68 -4.32 -0.36 15.85
C ASN A 68 -5.02 -1.67 16.24
N GLU A 69 -6.18 -1.56 16.86
CA GLU A 69 -6.98 -2.73 17.24
C GLU A 69 -7.63 -3.40 16.02
N TRP A 70 -7.86 -4.70 16.09
CA TRP A 70 -8.43 -5.48 14.98
C TRP A 70 -9.83 -5.03 14.56
N TRP A 71 -10.62 -4.44 15.48
CA TRP A 71 -11.99 -4.00 15.20
C TRP A 71 -12.05 -2.82 14.23
N TRP A 72 -10.95 -2.09 14.02
CA TRP A 72 -10.85 -1.06 12.98
C TRP A 72 -11.09 -1.62 11.58
N LEU A 73 -10.83 -2.91 11.36
CA LEU A 73 -11.13 -3.59 10.10
C LEU A 73 -12.64 -3.56 9.80
N LEU A 74 -13.50 -3.65 10.83
CA LEU A 74 -14.95 -3.57 10.67
C LEU A 74 -15.42 -2.17 10.26
N LEU A 75 -14.71 -1.12 10.69
CA LEU A 75 -15.02 0.26 10.32
C LEU A 75 -14.79 0.55 8.82
N LEU A 76 -14.01 -0.28 8.12
CA LEU A 76 -13.79 -0.12 6.68
C LEU A 76 -15.05 -0.40 5.85
N PHE A 77 -16.02 -1.11 6.41
CA PHE A 77 -17.31 -1.36 5.76
C PHE A 77 -18.29 -0.20 5.93
N VAL A 78 -17.97 0.79 6.77
CA VAL A 78 -18.79 1.99 6.97
C VAL A 78 -18.30 3.09 6.02
N PRO A 79 -19.14 3.54 5.06
CA PRO A 79 -18.77 4.62 4.16
C PRO A 79 -18.38 5.89 4.93
N LEU A 80 -17.47 6.69 4.37
CA LEU A 80 -16.85 7.89 4.96
C LEU A 80 -15.88 7.60 6.11
N VAL A 81 -16.25 6.72 7.05
CA VAL A 81 -15.38 6.32 8.17
C VAL A 81 -14.16 5.55 7.65
N ASN A 82 -14.35 4.73 6.60
CA ASN A 82 -13.27 4.02 5.93
C ASN A 82 -12.12 4.91 5.45
N VAL A 83 -12.40 6.13 4.98
CA VAL A 83 -11.38 7.10 4.56
C VAL A 83 -10.55 7.54 5.76
N PHE A 84 -11.21 7.92 6.86
CA PHE A 84 -10.51 8.30 8.10
C PHE A 84 -9.64 7.16 8.64
N VAL A 85 -10.18 5.95 8.67
CA VAL A 85 -9.47 4.75 9.13
C VAL A 85 -8.22 4.47 8.30
N THR A 86 -8.33 4.51 6.96
CA THR A 86 -7.19 4.22 6.08
C THR A 86 -6.10 5.29 6.16
N VAL A 87 -6.46 6.57 6.32
CA VAL A 87 -5.50 7.66 6.56
C VAL A 87 -4.77 7.46 7.88
N LYS A 88 -5.53 7.27 8.99
CA LYS A 88 -4.95 7.06 10.31
C LYS A 88 -4.04 5.84 10.34
N MET A 89 -4.48 4.71 9.79
CA MET A 89 -3.71 3.48 9.69
C MET A 89 -2.37 3.73 8.97
N SER A 90 -2.38 4.47 7.86
CA SER A 90 -1.15 4.80 7.10
C SER A 90 -0.19 5.68 7.91
N ILE A 91 -0.73 6.64 8.68
CA ILE A 91 0.05 7.47 9.60
C ILE A 91 0.66 6.64 10.72
N ASP A 92 -0.08 5.71 11.29
CA ASP A 92 0.44 4.90 12.39
C ASP A 92 1.47 3.87 11.91
N VAL A 93 1.28 3.29 10.72
CA VAL A 93 2.34 2.51 10.05
C VAL A 93 3.60 3.37 9.90
N ALA A 94 3.49 4.59 9.36
CA ALA A 94 4.64 5.49 9.24
C ALA A 94 5.33 5.74 10.59
N LYS A 95 4.57 6.03 11.65
CA LYS A 95 5.11 6.22 13.01
C LYS A 95 5.81 4.98 13.54
N SER A 96 5.30 3.78 13.25
CA SER A 96 5.95 2.52 13.62
C SER A 96 7.33 2.34 12.97
N PHE A 97 7.62 3.02 11.86
CA PHE A 97 8.95 3.06 11.24
C PHE A 97 9.74 4.34 11.60
N GLY A 98 9.21 5.15 12.52
CA GLY A 98 9.85 6.41 12.92
C GLY A 98 9.65 7.57 11.97
N CYS A 99 8.74 7.44 11.01
CA CYS A 99 8.43 8.48 10.03
C CYS A 99 7.37 9.45 10.57
N GLY A 100 7.40 10.68 10.05
CA GLY A 100 6.44 11.73 10.42
C GLY A 100 5.06 11.58 9.78
N VAL A 101 4.10 12.39 10.24
CA VAL A 101 2.70 12.39 9.75
C VAL A 101 2.61 12.61 8.24
N LEU A 102 3.42 13.52 7.68
CA LEU A 102 3.41 13.79 6.24
C LEU A 102 3.82 12.57 5.41
N PHE A 103 4.76 11.76 5.91
CA PHE A 103 5.13 10.51 5.28
C PHE A 103 3.97 9.50 5.32
N GLY A 104 3.23 9.46 6.43
CA GLY A 104 2.00 8.69 6.56
C GLY A 104 0.88 9.11 5.60
N ILE A 105 0.69 10.41 5.40
CA ILE A 105 -0.23 10.93 4.38
C ILE A 105 0.29 10.56 2.98
N GLY A 106 1.60 10.59 2.76
CA GLY A 106 2.26 10.13 1.53
C GLY A 106 2.01 8.65 1.25
N LEU A 107 2.05 7.78 2.27
CA LEU A 107 1.68 6.36 2.13
C LEU A 107 0.23 6.17 1.69
N TRP A 108 -0.69 6.98 2.22
CA TRP A 108 -2.10 6.89 1.86
C TRP A 108 -2.40 7.43 0.46
N LEU A 109 -1.81 8.57 0.11
CA LEU A 109 -2.09 9.28 -1.15
C LEU A 109 -1.25 8.76 -2.33
N LEU A 110 -0.01 8.36 -2.09
CA LEU A 110 0.95 7.86 -3.08
C LEU A 110 1.61 6.54 -2.63
N PRO A 111 0.82 5.46 -2.41
CA PRO A 111 1.35 4.17 -1.97
C PRO A 111 2.41 3.60 -2.93
N VAL A 112 2.29 3.91 -4.23
CA VAL A 112 3.24 3.56 -5.30
C VAL A 112 4.68 4.00 -5.04
N VAL A 113 4.87 5.13 -4.35
CA VAL A 113 6.22 5.66 -4.09
C VAL A 113 6.61 5.37 -2.65
N PHE A 114 5.71 5.61 -1.70
CA PHE A 114 6.05 5.61 -0.28
C PHE A 114 6.21 4.18 0.28
N PHE A 115 5.47 3.17 -0.20
CA PHE A 115 5.70 1.79 0.26
C PHE A 115 7.04 1.23 -0.22
N PRO A 116 7.47 1.42 -1.48
CA PRO A 116 8.84 1.08 -1.88
C PRO A 116 9.89 1.85 -1.08
N VAL A 117 9.71 3.15 -0.86
CA VAL A 117 10.66 3.95 -0.06
C VAL A 117 10.76 3.42 1.37
N LEU A 118 9.64 3.08 2.00
CA LEU A 118 9.62 2.53 3.36
C LEU A 118 10.21 1.10 3.41
N GLY A 119 9.82 0.25 2.46
CA GLY A 119 10.21 -1.15 2.39
C GLY A 119 11.68 -1.33 2.02
N PHE A 120 12.15 -0.69 0.96
CA PHE A 120 13.53 -0.80 0.47
C PHE A 120 14.50 0.21 1.12
N GLY A 121 14.00 1.31 1.69
CA GLY A 121 14.84 2.32 2.33
C GLY A 121 15.38 1.89 3.68
N ASP A 122 16.22 2.73 4.27
CA ASP A 122 16.88 2.49 5.57
C ASP A 122 15.96 2.89 6.75
N TYR A 123 14.80 2.23 6.82
CA TYR A 123 13.82 2.40 7.89
C TYR A 123 13.71 1.13 8.71
N ASP A 124 13.90 1.27 10.02
CA ASP A 124 13.74 0.20 10.99
C ASP A 124 12.35 0.24 11.63
N TYR A 125 11.79 -0.94 11.83
CA TYR A 125 10.55 -1.07 12.58
C TYR A 125 10.81 -0.84 14.08
N ARG A 126 10.20 0.21 14.61
CA ARG A 126 10.25 0.65 16.01
C ARG A 126 9.03 0.20 16.80
N GLY A 127 8.33 -0.85 16.38
CA GLY A 127 7.18 -1.37 17.13
C GLY A 127 5.85 -0.66 16.87
N PRO A 128 4.73 -1.22 17.36
CA PRO A 128 3.39 -0.80 16.97
C PRO A 128 3.08 0.65 17.41
N GLY A 129 2.67 1.51 16.47
CA GLY A 129 2.38 2.93 16.72
C GLY A 129 3.59 3.78 17.09
N GLY A 130 4.81 3.26 16.92
CA GLY A 130 6.06 3.93 17.33
C GLY A 130 6.41 3.75 18.81
N SER A 131 5.82 2.76 19.49
CA SER A 131 5.99 2.50 20.93
C SER A 131 7.17 1.60 21.30
N GLY A 132 8.08 1.31 20.37
CA GLY A 132 9.27 0.52 20.64
C GLY A 132 10.16 1.15 21.71
N PRO A 133 11.05 0.36 22.31
CA PRO A 133 11.90 0.84 23.39
C PRO A 133 12.64 2.09 22.90
N SER A 134 12.45 3.21 23.59
CA SER A 134 13.34 4.35 23.41
C SER A 134 14.75 3.84 23.66
N SER A 135 15.61 3.87 22.64
CA SER A 135 17.01 3.44 22.67
C SER A 135 17.88 4.37 23.52
N GLY A 136 17.39 4.74 24.71
CA GLY A 136 17.96 5.68 25.67
C GLY A 136 17.71 5.30 27.13
N GLN A 137 17.45 4.03 27.44
CA GLN A 137 17.52 3.49 28.81
C GLN A 137 18.56 2.37 28.88
N SER A 138 19.83 2.74 28.76
CA SER A 138 20.93 1.97 29.34
C SER A 138 21.24 2.55 30.71
N PHE A 139 20.94 1.78 31.76
CA PHE A 139 21.51 1.93 33.09
C PHE A 139 23.01 1.58 33.07
#